data_AF-A0A6L3X4M1-F1
#
_entry.id   AF-A0A6L3X4M1-F1
#
_cell.length_a   1.000
_cell.length_b   1.000
_cell.length_c   1.000
_cell.angle_alpha   90.00
_cell.angle_beta   90.00
_cell.angle_gamma   90.00
#
_symmetry.space_group_name_H-M   'P 1'
#
loop_
_entity.id
_entity.type
_entity.pdbx_description
1 polymer ?
#
loop_
_entity_poly.entity_id
_entity_poly.type
_entity_poly.pdbx_seq_one_letter_code
_entity_poly.pdbx_strand_id
1 'polypeptide(L)'
;MKPSIVAKLEALHERHEEVQALLGDAGTIADQERFRALSREYAQLSDVSKCFTDWRQVQEDIETAQMMLDDPEMREMAQEELQDAKARSEEMEQQLQVLLLPKDPDDERNAFVEVRAGTGGDEAALFAGDLFRMYS
;
A
#
# COMPACT_ATOMS: atom_id res chain seq x y z
N MET A 1 9.18 4.63 3.05
CA MET A 1 7.99 4.46 3.91
C MET A 1 8.24 4.75 5.41
N LYS A 2 7.23 5.20 6.19
CA LYS A 2 7.38 5.38 7.66
C LYS A 2 7.52 4.01 8.38
N PRO A 3 8.38 3.86 9.41
CA PRO A 3 8.56 2.59 10.12
C PRO A 3 7.27 2.01 10.72
N SER A 4 6.36 2.87 11.18
CA SER A 4 5.06 2.46 11.73
C SER A 4 4.14 1.80 10.69
N ILE A 5 4.27 2.19 9.42
CA ILE A 5 3.46 1.63 8.33
C ILE A 5 4.03 0.25 7.96
N VAL A 6 5.36 0.12 7.91
CA VAL A 6 6.03 -1.15 7.67
C VAL A 6 5.61 -2.17 8.73
N ALA A 7 5.69 -1.84 10.02
CA ALA A 7 5.26 -2.73 11.10
C ALA A 7 3.79 -3.17 10.99
N LYS A 8 2.91 -2.29 10.48
CA LYS A 8 1.50 -2.63 10.21
C LYS A 8 1.37 -3.62 9.04
N LEU A 9 2.12 -3.41 7.96
CA LEU A 9 2.14 -4.32 6.82
C LEU A 9 2.69 -5.70 7.20
N GLU A 10 3.71 -5.75 8.05
CA GLU A 10 4.25 -6.99 8.61
C GLU A 10 3.19 -7.77 9.37
N ALA A 11 2.47 -7.11 10.29
CA ALA A 11 1.38 -7.76 11.03
C ALA A 11 0.26 -8.29 10.11
N LEU A 12 -0.05 -7.58 9.03
CA LEU A 12 -1.06 -8.02 8.05
C LEU A 12 -0.56 -9.23 7.23
N HIS A 13 0.73 -9.23 6.87
CA HIS A 13 1.36 -10.34 6.16
C HIS A 13 1.47 -11.59 7.04
N GLU A 14 1.92 -11.46 8.28
CA GLU A 14 1.94 -12.55 9.26
C GLU A 14 0.53 -13.14 9.46
N ARG A 15 -0.49 -12.27 9.56
CA ARG A 15 -1.88 -12.72 9.65
C ARG A 15 -2.32 -13.47 8.39
N HIS A 16 -1.91 -13.02 7.21
CA HIS A 16 -2.20 -13.72 5.96
C HIS A 16 -1.61 -15.14 5.96
N GLU A 17 -0.35 -15.30 6.37
CA GLU A 17 0.30 -16.60 6.49
C GLU A 17 -0.37 -17.51 7.53
N GLU A 18 -0.75 -16.94 8.69
CA GLU A 18 -1.49 -17.66 9.72
C GLU A 18 -2.84 -18.19 9.19
N VAL A 19 -3.61 -17.32 8.53
CA VAL A 19 -4.91 -17.69 7.93
C VAL A 19 -4.71 -18.76 6.85
N GLN A 20 -3.67 -18.65 6.04
CA GLN A 20 -3.32 -19.66 5.04
C GLN A 20 -3.06 -21.03 5.68
N ALA A 21 -2.28 -21.07 6.77
CA ALA A 21 -2.02 -22.29 7.52
C ALA A 21 -3.30 -22.88 8.13
N LEU A 22 -4.15 -22.03 8.72
CA LEU A 22 -5.43 -22.43 9.29
C LEU A 22 -6.40 -22.99 8.25
N LEU A 23 -6.40 -22.48 7.01
CA LEU A 23 -7.22 -23.01 5.92
C LEU A 23 -6.77 -24.40 5.46
N GLY A 24 -5.50 -24.77 5.69
CA GLY A 24 -4.97 -26.11 5.44
C GLY A 24 -5.26 -27.13 6.56
N ASP A 25 -5.76 -26.68 7.71
CA ASP A 25 -6.04 -27.55 8.86
C ASP A 25 -7.34 -28.36 8.66
N ALA A 26 -7.29 -29.65 8.97
CA ALA A 26 -8.42 -30.57 8.82
C ALA A 26 -9.62 -30.19 9.72
N GLY A 27 -9.36 -29.61 10.90
CA GLY A 27 -10.40 -29.14 11.81
C GLY A 27 -11.15 -27.93 11.25
N THR A 28 -10.43 -26.99 10.63
CA THR A 28 -11.03 -25.86 9.91
C THR A 28 -11.84 -26.32 8.70
N ILE A 29 -11.34 -27.27 7.91
CA ILE A 29 -12.03 -27.77 6.72
C ILE A 29 -13.37 -28.46 7.09
N ALA A 30 -13.40 -29.15 8.23
CA ALA A 30 -14.61 -29.79 8.74
C ALA A 30 -15.67 -28.77 9.22
N ASP A 31 -15.26 -27.57 9.63
CA ASP A 31 -16.14 -26.47 10.04
C ASP A 31 -16.38 -25.48 8.89
N GLN A 32 -17.51 -25.65 8.21
CA GLN A 32 -17.84 -24.86 7.03
C GLN A 32 -18.04 -23.36 7.32
N GLU A 33 -18.44 -22.98 8.53
CA GLU A 33 -18.62 -21.57 8.90
C GLU A 33 -17.25 -20.91 9.10
N ARG A 34 -16.39 -21.57 9.87
CA ARG A 34 -15.01 -21.12 10.11
C ARG A 34 -14.20 -21.06 8.82
N PHE A 35 -14.32 -22.05 7.94
CA PHE A 35 -13.65 -22.07 6.63
C PHE A 35 -14.06 -20.88 5.76
N ARG A 36 -15.36 -20.55 5.69
CA ARG A 36 -15.88 -19.40 4.93
C ARG A 36 -15.42 -18.06 5.50
N ALA A 37 -15.31 -17.95 6.83
CA ALA A 37 -14.80 -16.74 7.46
C ALA A 37 -13.32 -16.52 7.12
N LEU A 38 -12.49 -17.56 7.32
CA LEU A 38 -11.05 -17.49 7.04
C LEU A 38 -10.75 -17.30 5.55
N SER A 39 -11.55 -17.89 4.65
CA SER A 39 -11.39 -17.70 3.21
C SER A 39 -11.65 -16.24 2.78
N ARG A 40 -12.61 -15.57 3.43
CA ARG A 40 -12.88 -14.14 3.19
C ARG A 40 -11.75 -13.27 3.71
N GLU A 41 -11.25 -13.57 4.91
CA GLU A 41 -10.10 -12.88 5.50
C GLU A 41 -8.84 -13.04 4.63
N TYR A 42 -8.55 -14.26 4.19
CA TYR A 42 -7.45 -14.56 3.26
C TYR A 42 -7.54 -13.72 1.99
N ALA A 43 -8.72 -13.69 1.35
CA ALA A 43 -8.94 -12.90 0.15
C ALA A 43 -8.76 -11.39 0.37
N GLN A 44 -9.14 -10.88 1.55
CA GLN A 44 -8.95 -9.47 1.90
C GLN A 44 -7.48 -9.10 2.12
N LEU A 45 -6.68 -10.03 2.66
CA LEU A 45 -5.27 -9.81 2.97
C LEU A 45 -4.35 -10.13 1.78
N SER A 46 -4.80 -10.93 0.81
CA SER A 46 -3.97 -11.45 -0.28
C SER A 46 -3.32 -10.35 -1.12
N ASP A 47 -4.05 -9.29 -1.46
CA ASP A 47 -3.53 -8.20 -2.31
C ASP A 47 -2.45 -7.40 -1.57
N VAL A 48 -2.71 -7.03 -0.32
CA VAL A 48 -1.76 -6.31 0.55
C VAL A 48 -0.52 -7.17 0.80
N SER A 49 -0.71 -8.44 1.14
CA SER A 49 0.36 -9.38 1.44
C SER A 49 1.28 -9.59 0.23
N LYS A 50 0.71 -9.82 -0.95
CA LYS A 50 1.48 -9.98 -2.18
C LYS A 50 2.25 -8.71 -2.54
N CYS A 51 1.60 -7.55 -2.53
CA CYS A 51 2.24 -6.27 -2.83
C CYS A 51 3.39 -5.98 -1.84
N PHE A 52 3.22 -6.37 -0.57
CA PHE A 52 4.26 -6.19 0.45
C PHE A 52 5.46 -7.12 0.24
N THR A 53 5.23 -8.37 -0.15
CA THR A 53 6.30 -9.31 -0.53
C THR A 53 7.07 -8.81 -1.74
N ASP A 54 6.37 -8.35 -2.78
CA ASP A 54 7.00 -7.81 -3.99
C ASP A 54 7.83 -6.55 -3.66
N TRP A 55 7.31 -5.67 -2.80
CA TRP A 55 8.04 -4.49 -2.32
C TRP A 55 9.31 -4.86 -1.52
N ARG A 56 9.24 -5.88 -0.64
CA ARG A 56 10.40 -6.39 0.09
C ARG A 56 11.48 -6.90 -0.86
N GLN A 57 11.10 -7.65 -1.90
CA GLN A 57 12.05 -8.12 -2.91
C GLN A 57 12.74 -6.93 -3.62
N VAL A 58 11.99 -5.89 -3.96
CA VAL A 58 12.57 -4.68 -4.56
C VAL A 58 13.54 -3.96 -3.60
N GLN A 59 13.28 -3.97 -2.28
CA GLN A 59 14.26 -3.43 -1.32
C GLN A 59 15.56 -4.25 -1.31
N GLU A 60 15.47 -5.58 -1.35
CA GLU A 60 16.65 -6.46 -1.45
C GLU A 60 17.43 -6.23 -2.76
N ASP A 61 16.72 -6.03 -3.87
CA ASP A 61 17.33 -5.69 -5.17
C ASP A 61 18.08 -4.35 -5.08
N ILE A 62 17.50 -3.34 -4.42
CA ILE A 62 18.13 -2.04 -4.18
C ILE A 62 19.42 -2.17 -3.37
N GLU A 63 19.39 -2.96 -2.29
CA GLU A 63 20.58 -3.22 -1.46
C GLU A 63 21.67 -3.94 -2.26
N THR A 64 21.27 -4.94 -3.06
CA THR A 64 22.18 -5.69 -3.94
C THR A 64 22.84 -4.78 -4.98
N ALA A 65 22.04 -3.97 -5.69
CA ALA A 65 22.55 -3.01 -6.66
C ALA A 65 23.48 -1.97 -6.01
N GLN A 66 23.19 -1.52 -4.79
CA GLN A 66 24.07 -0.63 -4.04
C GLN A 66 25.43 -1.26 -3.71
N MET A 67 25.47 -2.54 -3.33
CA MET A 67 26.73 -3.25 -3.11
C MET A 67 27.55 -3.40 -4.40
N MET A 68 26.89 -3.52 -5.55
CA MET A 68 27.55 -3.64 -6.86
C MET A 68 28.17 -2.32 -7.37
N LEU A 69 27.78 -1.16 -6.80
CA LEU A 69 28.36 0.15 -7.16
C LEU A 69 29.85 0.28 -6.81
N ASP A 70 30.34 -0.55 -5.90
CA ASP A 70 31.75 -0.55 -5.49
C ASP A 70 32.66 -1.18 -6.56
N ASP A 71 32.12 -2.02 -7.45
CA ASP A 71 32.85 -2.61 -8.56
C ASP A 71 32.84 -1.66 -9.79
N PRO A 72 33.99 -1.14 -10.24
CA PRO A 72 34.07 -0.24 -11.38
C PRO A 72 33.56 -0.83 -12.69
N GLU A 73 33.63 -2.15 -12.88
CA GLU A 73 33.17 -2.83 -14.11
C GLU A 73 31.64 -2.97 -14.12
N MET A 74 31.00 -3.06 -12.95
CA MET A 74 29.55 -3.21 -12.82
C MET A 74 28.82 -1.90 -12.49
N ARG A 75 29.55 -0.82 -12.18
CA ARG A 75 28.99 0.44 -11.70
C ARG A 75 27.91 1.05 -12.60
N GLU A 76 28.09 1.02 -13.92
CA GLU A 76 27.12 1.62 -14.87
C GLU A 76 25.81 0.83 -14.87
N MET A 77 25.89 -0.51 -14.97
CA MET A 77 24.74 -1.41 -14.88
C MET A 77 24.03 -1.29 -13.52
N ALA A 78 24.79 -1.27 -12.43
CA ALA A 78 24.26 -1.14 -11.08
C ALA A 78 23.54 0.21 -10.86
N GLN A 79 23.96 1.29 -11.52
CA GLN A 79 23.27 2.58 -11.46
C GLN A 79 21.90 2.55 -12.15
N GLU A 80 21.82 1.92 -13.33
CA GLU A 80 20.56 1.75 -14.05
C GLU A 80 19.59 0.87 -13.25
N GLU A 81 20.05 -0.30 -12.76
CA GLU A 81 19.24 -1.20 -11.95
C GLU A 81 18.75 -0.53 -10.65
N LEU A 82 19.61 0.25 -9.99
CA LEU A 82 19.25 1.00 -8.79
C LEU A 82 18.20 2.07 -9.08
N GLN A 83 18.28 2.74 -10.23
CA GLN A 83 17.30 3.75 -10.64
C GLN A 83 15.94 3.11 -10.87
N ASP A 84 15.90 2.01 -11.62
CA ASP A 84 14.67 1.29 -11.93
C ASP A 84 14.04 0.65 -10.68
N ALA A 85 14.86 0.06 -9.80
CA ALA A 85 14.39 -0.52 -8.56
C ALA A 85 13.83 0.55 -7.60
N LYS A 86 14.44 1.73 -7.52
CA LYS A 86 13.89 2.86 -6.74
C LYS A 86 12.56 3.35 -7.29
N ALA A 87 12.43 3.50 -8.61
CA ALA A 87 11.16 3.89 -9.22
C ALA A 87 10.04 2.88 -8.93
N ARG A 88 10.33 1.58 -9.08
CA ARG A 88 9.40 0.50 -8.72
C ARG A 88 9.04 0.52 -7.23
N SER A 89 10.02 0.74 -6.36
CA SER A 89 9.81 0.87 -4.92
C SER A 89 8.82 1.99 -4.61
N GLU A 90 9.00 3.18 -5.19
CA GLU A 90 8.09 4.31 -4.97
C GLU A 90 6.66 4.02 -5.43
N GLU A 91 6.49 3.39 -6.59
CA GLU A 91 5.18 2.97 -7.09
C GLU A 91 4.51 1.98 -6.14
N MET A 92 5.24 0.96 -5.69
CA MET A 92 4.73 -0.04 -4.74
C MET A 92 4.42 0.58 -3.37
N GLU A 93 5.22 1.55 -2.89
CA GLU A 93 4.91 2.27 -1.65
C GLU A 93 3.57 3.01 -1.74
N GLN A 94 3.25 3.60 -2.89
CA GLN A 94 1.95 4.25 -3.12
C GLN A 94 0.82 3.22 -3.17
N GLN A 95 1.00 2.12 -3.89
CA GLN A 95 0.01 1.03 -3.97
C GLN A 95 -0.29 0.46 -2.57
N LEU A 96 0.74 0.21 -1.76
CA LEU A 96 0.58 -0.27 -0.38
C LEU A 96 -0.20 0.72 0.49
N GLN A 97 0.03 2.03 0.33
CA GLN A 97 -0.74 3.05 1.05
C GLN A 97 -2.22 3.03 0.68
N VAL A 98 -2.53 2.85 -0.61
CA VAL A 98 -3.91 2.71 -1.09
C VAL A 98 -4.56 1.44 -0.54
N LEU A 99 -3.85 0.30 -0.58
CA LEU A 99 -4.35 -0.97 -0.08
C LEU A 99 -4.57 -0.99 1.45
N LEU A 100 -3.90 -0.10 2.19
CA LEU A 100 -4.09 0.09 3.62
C LEU A 100 -5.33 0.93 3.99
N LEU A 101 -5.95 1.57 3.00
CA LEU A 101 -7.21 2.27 3.21
C LEU A 101 -8.31 1.24 3.50
N PRO A 102 -9.15 1.46 4.53
CA PRO A 102 -10.32 0.63 4.71
C PRO A 102 -11.16 0.73 3.45
N LYS A 103 -11.59 -0.41 2.89
CA LYS A 103 -12.53 -0.42 1.77
C LYS A 103 -13.85 0.19 2.26
N ASP A 104 -14.15 1.43 1.85
CA ASP A 104 -15.45 2.04 2.14
C ASP A 104 -16.45 1.56 1.07
N PRO A 105 -17.60 0.97 1.45
CA PRO A 105 -18.63 0.61 0.48
C PRO A 105 -19.14 1.82 -0.34
N ASP A 106 -18.90 3.05 0.10
CA ASP A 106 -19.31 4.27 -0.58
C ASP A 106 -18.19 4.91 -1.45
N ASP A 107 -16.96 4.38 -1.45
CA ASP A 107 -15.80 4.95 -2.19
C ASP A 107 -16.03 5.04 -3.71
N GLU A 108 -16.86 4.17 -4.29
CA GLU A 108 -17.17 4.17 -5.72
C GLU A 108 -18.23 5.21 -6.13
N ARG A 109 -18.80 5.96 -5.17
CA ARG A 109 -19.88 6.92 -5.44
C ARG A 109 -19.32 8.29 -5.82
N ASN A 110 -20.05 9.00 -6.68
CA ASN A 110 -19.79 10.41 -6.95
C ASN A 110 -20.01 11.23 -5.66
N ALA A 111 -19.11 12.19 -5.40
CA ALA A 111 -19.24 13.12 -4.30
C ALA A 111 -19.59 14.53 -4.81
N PHE A 112 -20.41 15.25 -4.04
CA PHE A 112 -20.60 16.69 -4.19
C PHE A 112 -19.73 17.41 -3.15
N VAL A 113 -18.79 18.23 -3.63
CA VAL A 113 -17.93 19.04 -2.74
C VAL A 113 -18.53 20.44 -2.63
N GLU A 114 -19.02 20.77 -1.44
CA GLU A 114 -19.57 22.09 -1.15
C GLU A 114 -18.54 22.96 -0.41
N VAL A 115 -17.97 23.96 -1.09
CA VAL A 115 -17.08 24.95 -0.48
C VAL A 115 -17.89 26.19 -0.09
N ARG A 116 -17.88 26.56 1.20
CA ARG A 116 -18.62 27.71 1.74
C ARG A 116 -17.66 28.65 2.48
N ALA A 117 -17.81 29.95 2.26
CA ALA A 117 -17.05 30.95 3.00
C ALA A 117 -17.45 30.95 4.49
N GLY A 118 -16.44 30.92 5.36
CA GLY A 118 -16.62 31.03 6.81
C GLY A 118 -16.58 32.48 7.30
N THR A 119 -16.10 32.68 8.53
CA THR A 119 -15.81 34.01 9.07
C THR A 119 -14.61 34.64 8.36
N GLY A 120 -14.66 35.95 8.10
CA GLY A 120 -13.58 36.67 7.39
C GLY A 120 -14.05 37.46 6.16
N GLY A 121 -15.36 37.44 5.84
CA GLY A 121 -15.94 38.27 4.79
C GLY A 121 -15.30 38.01 3.42
N ASP A 122 -14.82 39.06 2.77
CA ASP A 122 -14.25 38.99 1.42
C ASP A 122 -13.01 38.10 1.33
N GLU A 123 -12.18 38.05 2.39
CA GLU A 123 -11.01 37.17 2.44
C GLU A 123 -11.42 35.68 2.47
N ALA A 124 -12.49 35.36 3.19
CA ALA A 124 -13.04 34.01 3.24
C ALA A 124 -13.66 33.58 1.90
N ALA A 125 -14.24 34.53 1.15
CA ALA A 125 -14.75 34.28 -0.20
C ALA A 125 -13.64 34.04 -1.22
N LEU A 126 -12.54 34.82 -1.14
CA LEU A 126 -11.35 34.60 -1.96
C LEU A 126 -10.72 33.23 -1.69
N PHE A 127 -10.54 32.88 -0.41
CA PHE A 127 -9.99 31.58 -0.05
C PHE A 127 -10.89 30.40 -0.43
N ALA A 128 -12.22 30.56 -0.34
CA ALA A 128 -13.16 29.57 -0.86
C ALA A 128 -13.00 29.37 -2.38
N GLY A 129 -12.72 30.44 -3.12
CA GLY A 129 -12.38 30.38 -4.54
C GLY A 129 -11.06 29.64 -4.81
N ASP A 130 -10.04 29.88 -4.00
CA ASP A 130 -8.76 29.18 -4.10
C ASP A 130 -8.90 27.67 -3.81
N LEU A 131 -9.68 27.30 -2.78
CA LEU A 131 -10.00 25.90 -2.49
C LEU A 131 -10.78 25.25 -3.63
N PHE A 132 -11.76 25.95 -4.21
CA PHE A 132 -12.47 25.43 -5.38
C PHE A 132 -11.50 25.16 -6.54
N ARG A 133 -10.59 26.11 -6.83
CA ARG A 133 -9.56 25.94 -7.87
C ARG A 133 -8.61 24.78 -7.56
N MET A 134 -8.33 24.49 -6.30
CA MET A 134 -7.46 23.37 -5.92
C MET A 134 -8.05 22.00 -6.31
N TYR A 135 -9.38 21.87 -6.32
CA TYR A 135 -10.07 20.62 -6.61
C TYR A 135 -10.61 20.52 -8.06
N SER A 136 -10.38 21.53 -8.90
CA SER A 136 -10.86 21.61 -10.30
C SER A 136 -9.71 21.52 -11.30
#